data_AF-A0A8H6IJM7-F1
#
_entry.id   AF-A0A8H6IJM7-F1
#
_cell.length_a   1.000
_cell.length_b   1.000
_cell.length_c   1.000
_cell.angle_alpha   90.00
_cell.angle_beta   90.00
_cell.angle_gamma   90.00
#
_symmetry.space_group_name_H-M   'P 1'
#
loop_
_entity.id
_entity.type
_entity.pdbx_description
1 polymer ?
#
loop_
_entity_poly.entity_id
_entity_poly.type
_entity_poly.pdbx_seq_one_letter_code
_entity_poly.pdbx_strand_id
1 'polypeptide(L)'
;MDANICTTDDGEGCGERFVMKGLPGLCMLCSKLATLEPGSPEYEVWMNVRQCESCGRAYKNWKSERTICGACDTAKMPPPGSQQRNPEPNGAAQVRVQHALDVARQARGHALNARLTKNPAPAFAPGGPLASIPPPGSAGSEDMVFITVECRIMTSSKKDGKSTDMGLGLSGRLWPKESYLSEVIDEHLATVNANWTRTEPMELVKDEVQMRFAGNKVIAPEYENGTIGEIYEKYMTGDMGTFYGASEPKGRASGAKPQFRMHMELFIDKGGHEAEAQEAQVGRKRSNTQGGVSEVPQKRRAALGLGQPASMYMRSQLPANIGRTASESVILQKAVTAISEDTGEVSTMWPDDAQTVSGSIGRESCARGKTKAVHQLSIDGKLYMAKRFFTVSKEGEIVTGAENTYYLELELVRLKSLEWFLDLFKASASKKNIEYASNLVVTPAFLACEVGMSSSASDLGPAEEAVWLIEPRRTMSVTKYCGTMEYPRRSDKIGVTLSAFLHYVFWASQEEFVFSDIQGSRMNVRGVDTLILFDPMSHTVDADSGVGDHGSEGIETFKAQHRCSHICQLLGFKEFRVSTVSSKKPAAKNVDTEDENEAEVEEEEADNGDGDARPPQTDDEDE
;
A
#
# COMPACT_ATOMS: atom_id res chain seq x y z
N MET A 1 -16.13 43.20 2.39
CA MET A 1 -15.04 43.85 1.63
C MET A 1 -15.21 43.55 0.15
N ASP A 2 -14.91 44.50 -0.73
CA ASP A 2 -14.88 44.23 -2.17
C ASP A 2 -13.78 43.20 -2.44
N ALA A 3 -14.16 41.98 -2.86
CA ALA A 3 -13.24 40.87 -3.06
C ALA A 3 -12.11 41.21 -4.05
N ASN A 4 -12.35 42.20 -4.90
CA ASN A 4 -11.42 42.66 -5.92
C ASN A 4 -10.34 43.61 -5.38
N ILE A 5 -10.48 44.17 -4.18
CA ILE A 5 -9.48 45.09 -3.62
C ILE A 5 -8.43 44.28 -2.85
N CYS A 6 -7.15 44.63 -2.99
CA CYS A 6 -6.06 44.11 -2.18
C CYS A 6 -5.94 44.90 -0.88
N THR A 7 -6.63 44.43 0.16
CA THR A 7 -6.58 45.01 1.51
C THR A 7 -6.96 43.97 2.57
N THR A 8 -6.44 44.12 3.78
CA THR A 8 -6.89 43.41 5.00
C THR A 8 -7.78 44.32 5.87
N ASP A 9 -8.39 43.75 6.91
CA ASP A 9 -9.17 44.48 7.93
C ASP A 9 -8.33 45.56 8.64
N ASP A 10 -7.02 45.37 8.71
CA ASP A 10 -6.07 46.31 9.31
C ASP A 10 -5.53 47.34 8.30
N GLY A 11 -6.02 47.33 7.06
CA GLY A 11 -5.62 48.27 6.00
C GLY A 11 -4.31 47.90 5.29
N GLU A 12 -3.75 46.72 5.55
CA GLU A 12 -2.54 46.26 4.86
C GLU A 12 -2.86 45.81 3.43
N GLY A 13 -1.95 46.10 2.48
CA GLY A 13 -2.11 45.74 1.07
C GLY A 13 -1.75 46.89 0.13
N CYS A 14 -1.71 46.63 -1.17
CA CYS A 14 -1.40 47.66 -2.15
C CYS A 14 -2.59 48.58 -2.49
N GLY A 15 -3.81 48.25 -2.02
CA GLY A 15 -5.03 49.01 -2.32
C GLY A 15 -5.49 48.89 -3.79
N GLU A 16 -4.74 48.20 -4.65
CA GLU A 16 -5.11 48.01 -6.05
C GLU A 16 -6.34 47.11 -6.20
N ARG A 17 -7.07 47.34 -7.30
CA ARG A 17 -8.28 46.58 -7.65
C ARG A 17 -8.01 45.59 -8.79
N PHE A 18 -8.27 44.32 -8.53
CA PHE A 18 -8.06 43.18 -9.41
C PHE A 18 -9.41 42.57 -9.80
N VAL A 19 -9.89 42.89 -11.01
CA VAL A 19 -11.23 42.51 -11.50
C VAL A 19 -11.47 40.99 -11.53
N MET A 20 -10.41 40.18 -11.65
CA MET A 20 -10.45 38.72 -11.76
C MET A 20 -9.89 38.00 -10.51
N LYS A 21 -9.80 38.69 -9.37
CA LYS A 21 -9.32 38.11 -8.12
C LYS A 21 -10.45 37.29 -7.48
N GLY A 22 -10.28 35.98 -7.46
CA GLY A 22 -11.30 35.04 -6.99
C GLY A 22 -11.48 34.97 -5.47
N LEU A 23 -10.62 35.61 -4.68
CA LEU A 23 -10.64 35.55 -3.22
C LEU A 23 -10.44 36.95 -2.58
N PRO A 24 -11.20 37.30 -1.52
CA PRO A 24 -10.95 38.52 -0.74
C PRO A 24 -9.59 38.49 -0.03
N GLY A 25 -9.06 39.65 0.36
CA GLY A 25 -7.78 39.78 1.08
C GLY A 25 -6.61 40.28 0.22
N LEU A 26 -5.38 39.96 0.60
CA LEU A 26 -4.17 40.41 -0.11
C LEU A 26 -4.02 39.78 -1.51
N CYS A 27 -3.40 40.50 -2.46
CA CYS A 27 -2.90 39.90 -3.70
C CYS A 27 -1.69 38.99 -3.40
N MET A 28 -1.25 38.17 -4.36
CA MET A 28 -0.14 37.24 -4.14
C MET A 28 1.17 37.96 -3.79
N LEU A 29 1.40 39.13 -4.35
CA LEU A 29 2.60 39.94 -4.07
C LEU A 29 2.58 40.45 -2.63
N CYS A 30 1.51 41.11 -2.21
CA CYS A 30 1.37 41.62 -0.84
C CYS A 30 1.36 40.48 0.18
N SER A 31 0.68 39.36 -0.11
CA SER A 31 0.72 38.17 0.74
C SER A 31 2.14 37.63 0.89
N LYS A 32 2.94 37.62 -0.19
CA LYS A 32 4.32 37.17 -0.10
C LYS A 32 5.22 38.14 0.66
N LEU A 33 5.10 39.45 0.41
CA LEU A 33 5.84 40.49 1.13
C LEU A 33 5.54 40.47 2.63
N ALA A 34 4.29 40.21 3.04
CA ALA A 34 3.92 40.07 4.45
C ALA A 34 4.61 38.90 5.17
N THR A 35 5.12 37.90 4.44
CA THR A 35 5.88 36.77 5.02
C THR A 35 7.38 37.01 5.11
N LEU A 36 7.88 38.12 4.55
CA LEU A 36 9.30 38.44 4.46
C LEU A 36 9.63 39.59 5.42
N GLU A 37 10.80 39.51 6.05
CA GLU A 37 11.28 40.60 6.91
C GLU A 37 11.58 41.85 6.04
N PRO A 38 11.00 43.03 6.37
CA PRO A 38 11.25 44.26 5.62
C PRO A 38 12.74 44.59 5.52
N GLY A 39 13.23 44.84 4.31
CA GLY A 39 14.64 45.13 4.03
C GLY A 39 15.54 43.90 3.87
N SER A 40 15.03 42.67 4.06
CA SER A 40 15.77 41.46 3.69
C SER A 40 16.05 41.43 2.18
N PRO A 41 17.16 40.81 1.71
CA PRO A 41 17.45 40.71 0.29
C PRO A 41 16.30 40.11 -0.53
N GLU A 42 15.55 39.19 0.07
CA GLU A 42 14.40 38.55 -0.55
C GLU A 42 13.18 39.48 -0.60
N TYR A 43 12.97 40.30 0.43
CA TYR A 43 11.94 41.35 0.44
C TYR A 43 12.20 42.38 -0.67
N GLU A 44 13.45 42.83 -0.82
CA GLU A 44 13.84 43.78 -1.88
C GLU A 44 13.67 43.18 -3.28
N VAL A 45 14.01 41.90 -3.46
CA VAL A 45 13.75 41.19 -4.73
C VAL A 45 12.25 41.15 -5.00
N TRP A 46 11.42 40.78 -4.01
CA TRP A 46 9.98 40.68 -4.18
C TRP A 46 9.30 42.03 -4.36
N MET A 47 9.77 43.13 -3.75
CA MET A 47 9.23 44.47 -3.99
C MET A 47 9.30 44.88 -5.47
N ASN A 48 10.29 44.36 -6.20
CA ASN A 48 10.47 44.63 -7.62
C ASN A 48 9.79 43.60 -8.53
N VAL A 49 9.13 42.57 -7.98
CA VAL A 49 8.41 41.55 -8.75
C VAL A 49 7.11 42.12 -9.30
N ARG A 50 6.92 41.98 -10.62
CA ARG A 50 5.70 42.43 -11.31
C ARG A 50 4.52 41.50 -11.01
N GLN A 51 3.32 42.08 -10.93
CA GLN A 51 2.06 41.37 -10.73
C GLN A 51 1.06 41.61 -11.88
N CYS A 52 0.22 40.61 -12.12
CA CYS A 52 -0.86 40.62 -13.10
C CYS A 52 -1.95 41.59 -12.64
N GLU A 53 -2.17 42.71 -13.35
CA GLU A 53 -3.08 43.77 -12.87
C GLU A 53 -4.56 43.34 -12.84
N SER A 54 -4.92 42.24 -13.53
CA SER A 54 -6.29 41.74 -13.53
C SER A 54 -6.60 40.79 -12.36
N CYS A 55 -5.70 39.87 -11.98
CA CYS A 55 -5.97 38.86 -10.95
C CYS A 55 -5.01 38.89 -9.74
N GLY A 56 -3.97 39.71 -9.78
CA GLY A 56 -3.05 39.91 -8.65
C GLY A 56 -2.02 38.79 -8.42
N ARG A 57 -1.78 37.91 -9.40
CA ARG A 57 -0.69 36.90 -9.35
C ARG A 57 0.67 37.53 -9.68
N ALA A 58 1.75 37.07 -9.05
CA ALA A 58 3.10 37.61 -9.20
C ALA A 58 4.15 36.50 -9.38
N TYR A 59 5.16 36.69 -10.25
CA TYR A 59 6.24 35.71 -10.51
C TYR A 59 7.59 36.42 -10.75
N LYS A 60 8.68 35.89 -10.17
CA LYS A 60 10.02 36.51 -10.21
C LYS A 60 10.61 36.73 -11.61
N ASN A 61 10.23 35.91 -12.59
CA ASN A 61 10.81 35.92 -13.94
C ASN A 61 9.86 36.50 -15.00
N TRP A 62 8.97 37.40 -14.60
CA TRP A 62 7.96 37.95 -15.51
C TRP A 62 8.57 38.98 -16.46
N LYS A 63 8.54 38.70 -17.78
CA LYS A 63 9.19 39.54 -18.80
C LYS A 63 8.29 40.57 -19.50
N SER A 64 6.96 40.52 -19.39
CA SER A 64 6.09 41.49 -20.09
C SER A 64 5.91 42.82 -19.36
N GLU A 65 5.62 43.89 -20.12
CA GLU A 65 5.50 45.26 -19.62
C GLU A 65 4.10 45.68 -19.07
N ARG A 66 3.06 44.84 -19.23
CA ARG A 66 1.65 44.82 -18.65
C ARG A 66 0.64 44.52 -19.79
N THR A 67 -0.63 44.09 -19.63
CA THR A 67 -1.53 43.68 -18.52
C THR A 67 -2.23 42.37 -18.97
N ILE A 68 -2.32 41.27 -18.19
CA ILE A 68 -3.11 40.12 -18.71
C ILE A 68 -3.63 39.13 -17.65
N CYS A 69 -4.94 39.05 -17.46
CA CYS A 69 -5.72 37.81 -17.61
C CYS A 69 -6.25 37.76 -19.08
N GLY A 70 -6.68 36.68 -19.76
CA GLY A 70 -7.24 35.38 -19.37
C GLY A 70 -6.24 34.41 -18.76
N ALA A 71 -6.42 34.16 -17.46
CA ALA A 71 -5.59 33.32 -16.60
C ALA A 71 -4.07 33.54 -16.75
N CYS A 72 -3.70 34.81 -16.88
CA CYS A 72 -2.34 35.31 -17.19
C CYS A 72 -1.58 34.36 -18.13
N ASP A 73 -2.37 34.03 -19.16
CA ASP A 73 -2.11 33.67 -20.54
C ASP A 73 -1.56 32.27 -20.80
N THR A 74 -2.30 31.25 -20.33
CA THR A 74 -2.09 29.80 -20.63
C THR A 74 -0.63 29.35 -20.57
N ALA A 75 0.07 29.75 -19.50
CA ALA A 75 1.20 29.06 -18.87
C ALA A 75 1.96 28.00 -19.71
N LYS A 76 2.78 28.45 -20.68
CA LYS A 76 3.89 27.67 -21.25
C LYS A 76 4.87 27.27 -20.14
N MET A 77 4.87 25.95 -19.89
CA MET A 77 5.72 25.03 -19.13
C MET A 77 6.57 25.46 -17.89
N PRO A 78 6.62 24.58 -16.85
CA PRO A 78 7.48 24.64 -15.67
C PRO A 78 8.84 23.93 -15.95
N PRO A 79 9.73 23.68 -14.96
CA PRO A 79 10.04 24.32 -13.67
C PRO A 79 11.52 24.86 -13.67
N PRO A 80 11.99 25.59 -12.64
CA PRO A 80 12.65 24.94 -11.49
C PRO A 80 12.23 25.63 -10.17
N GLY A 81 11.90 24.87 -9.13
CA GLY A 81 12.91 24.18 -8.34
C GLY A 81 13.56 25.16 -7.36
N SER A 82 13.06 25.21 -6.12
CA SER A 82 13.83 24.99 -4.88
C SER A 82 13.75 26.25 -3.99
N GLN A 83 13.85 26.23 -2.65
CA GLN A 83 14.75 25.48 -1.81
C GLN A 83 14.31 25.59 -0.33
N GLN A 84 14.30 24.44 0.35
CA GLN A 84 14.48 24.29 1.79
C GLN A 84 15.76 24.96 2.34
N ARG A 85 15.63 25.36 3.62
CA ARG A 85 16.51 25.16 4.79
C ARG A 85 17.86 25.88 4.86
N ASN A 86 18.16 26.45 6.04
CA ASN A 86 19.01 25.88 7.11
C ASN A 86 19.15 26.94 8.26
N PRO A 87 19.94 26.75 9.35
CA PRO A 87 19.66 25.88 10.50
C PRO A 87 20.00 26.53 11.88
N GLU A 88 19.75 25.74 12.95
CA GLU A 88 20.34 25.62 14.32
C GLU A 88 21.48 26.54 14.85
N PRO A 89 21.76 26.62 16.20
CA PRO A 89 21.69 25.55 17.24
C PRO A 89 21.13 26.02 18.64
N ASN A 90 21.08 25.31 19.78
CA ASN A 90 21.70 24.09 20.33
C ASN A 90 20.94 23.61 21.61
N GLY A 91 21.08 22.33 22.03
CA GLY A 91 21.20 21.98 23.47
C GLY A 91 20.12 21.15 24.22
N ALA A 92 19.55 20.06 23.68
CA ALA A 92 18.94 18.99 24.50
C ALA A 92 18.84 17.60 23.80
N ALA A 93 19.45 17.45 22.62
CA ALA A 93 19.35 16.24 21.79
C ALA A 93 20.32 15.10 22.23
N GLN A 94 21.24 15.36 23.16
CA GLN A 94 22.37 14.47 23.41
C GLN A 94 22.02 13.21 24.21
N VAL A 95 20.96 13.24 25.04
CA VAL A 95 20.54 12.09 25.86
C VAL A 95 19.68 11.10 25.06
N ARG A 96 18.85 11.58 24.13
CA ARG A 96 17.95 10.72 23.33
C ARG A 96 18.65 10.05 22.15
N VAL A 97 19.70 10.68 21.61
CA VAL A 97 20.52 10.11 20.54
C VAL A 97 21.38 8.96 21.06
N GLN A 98 21.85 9.01 22.31
CA GLN A 98 22.66 7.93 22.89
C GLN A 98 21.84 6.64 23.08
N HIS A 99 20.62 6.75 23.60
CA HIS A 99 19.70 5.61 23.77
C HIS A 99 19.33 4.95 22.42
N ALA A 100 19.06 5.76 21.39
CA ALA A 100 18.77 5.25 20.04
C ALA A 100 19.99 4.60 19.36
N LEU A 101 21.21 5.05 19.68
CA LEU A 101 22.46 4.48 19.14
C LEU A 101 22.80 3.12 19.76
N ASP A 102 22.48 2.92 21.04
CA ASP A 102 22.74 1.65 21.75
C ASP A 102 21.73 0.56 21.36
N VAL A 103 20.44 0.91 21.19
CA VAL A 103 19.42 0.01 20.62
C VAL A 103 19.78 -0.39 19.17
N ALA A 104 20.28 0.56 18.37
CA ALA A 104 20.73 0.29 17.01
C ALA A 104 22.06 -0.49 16.95
N ARG A 105 22.86 -0.52 18.02
CA ARG A 105 24.07 -1.38 18.12
C ARG A 105 23.68 -2.82 18.43
N GLN A 106 22.76 -3.06 19.36
CA GLN A 106 22.25 -4.40 19.64
C GLN A 106 21.59 -5.04 18.40
N ALA A 107 20.74 -4.30 17.69
CA ALA A 107 20.11 -4.77 16.46
C ALA A 107 21.12 -5.13 15.35
N ARG A 108 22.23 -4.40 15.26
CA ARG A 108 23.32 -4.70 14.31
C ARG A 108 24.16 -5.90 14.73
N GLY A 109 24.33 -6.14 16.02
CA GLY A 109 24.96 -7.36 16.55
C GLY A 109 24.19 -8.61 16.16
N HIS A 110 22.86 -8.60 16.31
CA HIS A 110 22.00 -9.72 15.88
C HIS A 110 22.02 -9.96 14.37
N ALA A 111 22.02 -8.90 13.55
CA ALA A 111 22.08 -9.01 12.10
C ALA A 111 23.47 -9.48 11.57
N LEU A 112 24.56 -9.17 12.27
CA LEU A 112 25.91 -9.63 11.92
C LEU A 112 26.13 -11.09 12.34
N ASN A 113 25.60 -11.50 13.50
CA ASN A 113 25.65 -12.90 13.95
C ASN A 113 24.84 -13.81 13.01
N ALA A 114 23.68 -13.35 12.52
CA ALA A 114 22.87 -14.04 11.50
C ALA A 114 23.55 -14.13 10.12
N ARG A 115 24.57 -13.31 9.85
CA ARG A 115 25.38 -13.37 8.62
C ARG A 115 26.62 -14.23 8.77
N LEU A 116 27.17 -14.36 9.98
CA LEU A 116 28.33 -15.21 10.28
C LEU A 116 27.95 -16.70 10.40
N THR A 117 26.69 -17.01 10.69
CA THR A 117 26.20 -18.41 10.79
C THR A 117 25.58 -18.96 9.50
N LYS A 118 25.50 -18.16 8.42
CA LYS A 118 25.03 -18.64 7.12
C LYS A 118 26.17 -19.33 6.36
N ASN A 119 26.08 -20.66 6.26
CA ASN A 119 26.82 -21.41 5.25
C ASN A 119 26.58 -20.79 3.85
N PRO A 120 27.60 -20.64 3.00
CA PRO A 120 27.43 -20.05 1.69
C PRO A 120 26.46 -20.89 0.85
N ALA A 121 25.47 -20.22 0.26
CA ALA A 121 24.62 -20.83 -0.76
C ALA A 121 25.49 -21.25 -1.96
N PRO A 122 25.21 -22.40 -2.60
CA PRO A 122 25.98 -22.85 -3.75
C PRO A 122 25.86 -21.81 -4.88
N ALA A 123 27.01 -21.47 -5.47
CA ALA A 123 27.10 -20.55 -6.58
C ALA A 123 26.31 -21.11 -7.78
N PHE A 124 25.21 -20.46 -8.15
CA PHE A 124 24.50 -20.74 -9.40
C PHE A 124 25.24 -20.06 -10.56
N ALA A 125 25.68 -20.87 -11.53
CA ALA A 125 26.25 -20.38 -12.77
C ALA A 125 25.18 -19.67 -13.63
N PRO A 126 25.49 -18.54 -14.29
CA PRO A 126 24.58 -17.91 -15.23
C PRO A 126 24.51 -18.78 -16.51
N GLY A 127 23.36 -19.40 -16.75
CA GLY A 127 23.13 -20.29 -17.90
C GLY A 127 22.67 -21.72 -17.55
N GLY A 128 21.96 -21.91 -16.43
CA GLY A 128 21.34 -23.20 -16.12
C GLY A 128 20.47 -23.71 -17.28
N PRO A 129 20.53 -25.00 -17.62
CA PRO A 129 19.73 -25.56 -18.72
C PRO A 129 18.25 -25.29 -18.45
N LEU A 130 17.51 -24.88 -19.48
CA LEU A 130 16.04 -24.87 -19.48
C LEU A 130 15.58 -26.13 -18.75
N ALA A 131 14.90 -25.97 -17.61
CA ALA A 131 14.48 -27.08 -16.77
C ALA A 131 13.83 -28.14 -17.68
N SER A 132 14.33 -29.37 -17.61
CA SER A 132 13.84 -30.49 -18.40
C SER A 132 12.33 -30.57 -18.27
N ILE A 133 11.63 -30.16 -19.33
CA ILE A 133 10.17 -30.16 -19.39
C ILE A 133 9.74 -31.63 -19.18
N PRO A 134 8.92 -31.93 -18.16
CA PRO A 134 8.42 -33.29 -17.97
C PRO A 134 7.75 -33.77 -19.27
N PRO A 135 7.93 -35.05 -19.65
CA PRO A 135 7.46 -35.53 -20.94
C PRO A 135 5.94 -35.33 -21.08
N PRO A 136 5.47 -34.86 -22.25
CA PRO A 136 4.05 -34.66 -22.51
C PRO A 136 3.33 -36.02 -22.45
N GLY A 137 2.53 -36.23 -21.41
CA GLY A 137 1.82 -37.50 -21.20
C GLY A 137 1.29 -37.76 -19.78
N SER A 138 1.58 -36.93 -18.78
CA SER A 138 0.90 -37.03 -17.48
C SER A 138 -0.53 -36.46 -17.60
N ALA A 139 -1.53 -37.23 -17.13
CA ALA A 139 -2.97 -36.97 -17.23
C ALA A 139 -3.49 -35.74 -16.43
N GLY A 140 -2.68 -34.68 -16.33
CA GLY A 140 -3.04 -33.40 -15.72
C GLY A 140 -2.53 -32.19 -16.50
N SER A 141 -2.12 -32.36 -17.77
CA SER A 141 -1.59 -31.25 -18.59
C SER A 141 -2.66 -30.39 -19.28
N GLU A 142 -3.93 -30.80 -19.25
CA GLU A 142 -4.98 -30.09 -20.00
C GLU A 142 -5.27 -28.68 -19.45
N ASP A 143 -4.95 -28.42 -18.19
CA ASP A 143 -5.16 -27.14 -17.51
C ASP A 143 -3.90 -26.29 -17.38
N MET A 144 -2.83 -26.64 -18.09
CA MET A 144 -1.57 -25.91 -18.04
C MET A 144 -1.25 -25.28 -19.41
N VAL A 145 -0.88 -24.01 -19.41
CA VAL A 145 -0.41 -23.26 -20.58
C VAL A 145 1.09 -23.02 -20.45
N PHE A 146 1.87 -23.44 -21.44
CA PHE A 146 3.29 -23.13 -21.49
C PHE A 146 3.51 -21.71 -22.02
N ILE A 147 3.93 -20.79 -21.15
CA ILE A 147 4.17 -19.39 -21.52
C ILE A 147 5.67 -19.17 -21.63
N THR A 148 6.10 -18.68 -22.78
CA THR A 148 7.47 -18.20 -23.03
C THR A 148 7.45 -16.68 -23.05
N VAL A 149 8.37 -16.03 -22.33
CA VAL A 149 8.47 -14.57 -22.27
C VAL A 149 9.87 -14.13 -22.67
N GLU A 150 9.93 -13.19 -23.61
CA GLU A 150 11.16 -12.51 -24.07
C GLU A 150 11.17 -11.05 -23.62
N CYS A 151 12.32 -10.50 -23.24
CA CYS A 151 12.42 -9.11 -22.85
C CYS A 151 12.70 -8.19 -24.04
N ARG A 152 12.02 -7.04 -24.08
CA ARG A 152 12.28 -5.96 -25.04
C ARG A 152 12.46 -4.64 -24.31
N ILE A 153 13.61 -4.01 -24.52
CA ILE A 153 13.89 -2.68 -23.98
C ILE A 153 13.49 -1.64 -25.03
N MET A 154 12.57 -0.75 -24.67
CA MET A 154 12.25 0.40 -25.49
C MET A 154 13.22 1.53 -25.14
N THR A 155 14.18 1.77 -26.03
CA THR A 155 14.99 2.99 -25.98
C THR A 155 14.33 4.07 -26.84
N SER A 156 14.75 5.33 -26.65
CA SER A 156 14.29 6.46 -27.48
C SER A 156 14.67 6.31 -28.97
N SER A 157 15.57 5.39 -29.31
CA SER A 157 15.95 5.06 -30.68
C SER A 157 14.89 4.17 -31.35
N LYS A 158 14.23 4.69 -32.39
CA LYS A 158 13.28 3.92 -33.23
C LYS A 158 13.86 2.63 -33.82
N LYS A 159 15.19 2.47 -33.86
CA LYS A 159 15.85 1.26 -34.38
C LYS A 159 15.86 0.10 -33.37
N ASP A 160 15.75 0.38 -32.07
CA ASP A 160 16.07 -0.60 -31.03
C ASP A 160 14.84 -1.42 -30.59
N GLY A 161 13.63 -0.91 -30.86
CA GLY A 161 12.38 -1.61 -30.51
C GLY A 161 12.12 -2.92 -31.28
N LYS A 162 13.00 -3.32 -32.20
CA LYS A 162 12.85 -4.55 -33.00
C LYS A 162 13.63 -5.74 -32.47
N SER A 163 14.68 -5.54 -31.67
CA SER A 163 15.47 -6.64 -31.10
C SER A 163 15.01 -7.00 -29.70
N THR A 164 14.94 -8.30 -29.42
CA THR A 164 14.81 -8.85 -28.07
C THR A 164 16.16 -8.80 -27.38
N ASP A 165 16.19 -8.40 -26.11
CA ASP A 165 17.42 -8.38 -25.33
C ASP A 165 17.67 -9.77 -24.72
N MET A 166 18.54 -10.54 -25.37
CA MET A 166 18.91 -11.88 -24.88
C MET A 166 19.66 -11.85 -23.54
N GLY A 167 20.25 -10.70 -23.16
CA GLY A 167 20.99 -10.53 -21.92
C GLY A 167 20.11 -10.40 -20.68
N LEU A 168 18.86 -9.94 -20.84
CA LEU A 168 17.86 -9.93 -19.78
C LEU A 168 17.21 -11.31 -19.56
N GLY A 169 17.35 -12.19 -20.55
CA GLY A 169 16.99 -13.61 -20.47
C GLY A 169 15.76 -13.97 -21.32
N LEU A 170 15.64 -15.26 -21.58
CA LEU A 170 14.45 -15.92 -22.09
C LEU A 170 14.00 -16.94 -21.05
N SER A 171 12.75 -16.87 -20.62
CA SER A 171 12.19 -17.85 -19.69
C SER A 171 10.89 -18.44 -20.24
N GLY A 172 10.68 -19.71 -19.95
CA GLY A 172 9.46 -20.43 -20.32
C GLY A 172 9.04 -21.36 -19.20
N ARG A 173 7.74 -21.32 -18.84
CA ARG A 173 7.19 -22.10 -17.73
C ARG A 173 5.75 -22.52 -17.99
N LEU A 174 5.34 -23.63 -17.38
CA LEU A 174 3.93 -24.06 -17.35
C LEU A 174 3.17 -23.26 -16.28
N TRP A 175 2.04 -22.69 -16.68
CA TRP A 175 1.14 -21.93 -15.83
C TRP A 175 -0.25 -22.56 -15.80
N PRO A 176 -0.87 -22.73 -14.63
CA PRO A 176 -2.27 -23.14 -14.57
C PRO A 176 -3.18 -22.10 -15.26
N LYS A 177 -4.25 -22.55 -15.91
CA LYS A 177 -5.21 -21.64 -16.58
C LYS A 177 -5.83 -20.64 -15.59
N GLU A 178 -6.01 -21.03 -14.35
CA GLU A 178 -6.55 -20.19 -13.27
C GLU A 178 -5.56 -19.14 -12.73
N SER A 179 -4.28 -19.21 -13.09
CA SER A 179 -3.31 -18.19 -12.69
C SER A 179 -3.60 -16.88 -13.38
N TYR A 180 -3.31 -15.76 -12.72
CA TYR A 180 -3.50 -14.43 -13.29
C TYR A 180 -2.28 -14.00 -14.10
N LEU A 181 -2.49 -13.22 -15.17
CA LEU A 181 -1.38 -12.68 -15.97
C LEU A 181 -0.38 -11.89 -15.13
N SER A 182 -0.87 -11.15 -14.14
CA SER A 182 -0.05 -10.44 -13.16
C SER A 182 0.94 -11.34 -12.42
N GLU A 183 0.59 -12.60 -12.14
CA GLU A 183 1.50 -13.55 -11.48
C GLU A 183 2.65 -13.92 -12.44
N VAL A 184 2.33 -14.07 -13.73
CA VAL A 184 3.32 -14.28 -14.79
C VAL A 184 4.26 -13.09 -14.89
N ILE A 185 3.71 -11.87 -14.92
CA ILE A 185 4.51 -10.63 -14.96
C ILE A 185 5.45 -10.58 -13.76
N ASP A 186 4.94 -10.79 -12.56
CA ASP A 186 5.73 -10.68 -11.33
C ASP A 186 6.90 -11.67 -11.28
N GLU A 187 6.67 -12.92 -11.67
CA GLU A 187 7.73 -13.94 -11.70
C GLU A 187 8.80 -13.62 -12.76
N HIS A 188 8.36 -13.17 -13.93
CA HIS A 188 9.26 -12.80 -15.01
C HIS A 188 10.04 -11.53 -14.66
N LEU A 189 9.39 -10.55 -14.04
CA LEU A 189 10.02 -9.33 -13.57
C LEU A 189 11.09 -9.63 -12.51
N ALA A 190 10.86 -10.58 -11.59
CA ALA A 190 11.88 -11.02 -10.64
C ALA A 190 13.10 -11.64 -11.35
N THR A 191 12.87 -12.45 -12.38
CA THR A 191 13.93 -13.03 -13.21
C THR A 191 14.72 -11.95 -13.96
N VAL A 192 14.02 -10.98 -14.54
CA VAL A 192 14.62 -9.84 -15.26
C VAL A 192 15.42 -8.98 -14.30
N ASN A 193 14.89 -8.65 -13.12
CA ASN A 193 15.56 -7.81 -12.13
C ASN A 193 16.88 -8.40 -11.63
N ALA A 194 17.00 -9.73 -11.55
CA ALA A 194 18.25 -10.39 -11.21
C ALA A 194 19.38 -10.13 -12.22
N ASN A 195 19.04 -9.85 -13.49
CA ASN A 195 19.99 -9.46 -14.53
C ASN A 195 20.08 -7.94 -14.70
N TRP A 196 18.95 -7.24 -14.69
CA TRP A 196 18.82 -5.79 -14.86
C TRP A 196 19.68 -5.00 -13.86
N THR A 197 19.64 -5.39 -12.57
CA THR A 197 20.38 -4.72 -11.49
C THR A 197 21.89 -4.86 -11.58
N ARG A 198 22.42 -5.67 -12.51
CA ARG A 198 23.86 -5.72 -12.81
C ARG A 198 24.33 -4.47 -13.56
N THR A 199 23.43 -3.84 -14.32
CA THR A 199 23.73 -2.67 -15.15
C THR A 199 23.02 -1.43 -14.68
N GLU A 200 21.83 -1.57 -14.09
CA GLU A 200 20.99 -0.45 -13.69
C GLU A 200 20.90 -0.37 -12.15
N PRO A 201 20.85 0.85 -11.57
CA PRO A 201 20.97 1.04 -10.12
C PRO A 201 19.70 0.71 -9.34
N MET A 202 18.57 0.52 -10.02
CA MET A 202 17.26 0.27 -9.41
C MET A 202 16.59 -0.91 -10.10
N GLU A 203 15.84 -1.68 -9.32
CA GLU A 203 14.97 -2.73 -9.85
C GLU A 203 13.81 -2.10 -10.63
N LEU A 204 13.36 -2.79 -11.68
CA LEU A 204 12.14 -2.45 -12.37
C LEU A 204 10.94 -2.74 -11.48
N VAL A 205 9.96 -1.85 -11.48
CA VAL A 205 8.65 -2.08 -10.89
C VAL A 205 7.62 -2.45 -11.95
N LYS A 206 6.49 -3.01 -11.50
CA LYS A 206 5.44 -3.49 -12.41
C LYS A 206 4.87 -2.39 -13.32
N ASP A 207 4.81 -1.16 -12.83
CA ASP A 207 4.29 -0.01 -13.58
C ASP A 207 5.24 0.44 -14.72
N GLU A 208 6.50 -0.02 -14.71
CA GLU A 208 7.51 0.31 -15.73
C GLU A 208 7.60 -0.76 -16.84
N VAL A 209 6.81 -1.83 -16.72
CA VAL A 209 6.79 -2.92 -17.68
C VAL A 209 5.39 -3.18 -18.21
N GLN A 210 5.32 -3.68 -19.44
CA GLN A 210 4.06 -4.12 -20.03
C GLN A 210 4.22 -5.48 -20.67
N MET A 211 3.30 -6.40 -20.35
CA MET A 211 3.22 -7.67 -21.05
C MET A 211 2.52 -7.50 -22.39
N ARG A 212 3.13 -7.99 -23.47
CA ARG A 212 2.60 -7.96 -24.83
C ARG A 212 2.74 -9.35 -25.47
N PHE A 213 2.06 -9.60 -26.57
CA PHE A 213 2.33 -10.76 -27.41
C PHE A 213 3.45 -10.44 -28.42
N ALA A 214 4.03 -11.51 -28.97
CA ALA A 214 5.06 -11.46 -29.99
C ALA A 214 4.79 -10.43 -31.10
N GLY A 215 5.80 -9.61 -31.40
CA GLY A 215 5.68 -8.56 -32.40
C GLY A 215 4.95 -7.32 -31.90
N ASN A 216 5.12 -6.99 -30.61
CA ASN A 216 4.61 -5.76 -30.01
C ASN A 216 3.07 -5.63 -30.05
N LYS A 217 2.35 -6.74 -29.89
CA LYS A 217 0.88 -6.73 -29.91
C LYS A 217 0.36 -6.58 -28.48
N VAL A 218 -0.35 -5.49 -28.22
CA VAL A 218 -0.86 -5.14 -26.89
C VAL A 218 -2.03 -6.06 -26.52
N ILE A 219 -2.13 -6.43 -25.24
CA ILE A 219 -3.27 -7.13 -24.66
C ILE A 219 -4.37 -6.08 -24.42
N ALA A 220 -5.59 -6.34 -24.86
CA ALA A 220 -6.68 -5.40 -24.63
C ALA A 220 -6.88 -5.18 -23.10
N PRO A 221 -7.12 -3.93 -22.65
CA PRO A 221 -7.12 -3.56 -21.23
C PRO A 221 -7.99 -4.44 -20.33
N GLU A 222 -9.12 -4.92 -20.85
CA GLU A 222 -10.03 -5.79 -20.11
C GLU A 222 -9.41 -7.17 -19.78
N TYR A 223 -8.39 -7.63 -20.51
CA TYR A 223 -7.71 -8.90 -20.24
C TYR A 223 -6.38 -8.75 -19.47
N GLU A 224 -5.91 -7.53 -19.20
CA GLU A 224 -4.63 -7.32 -18.50
C GLU A 224 -4.63 -7.91 -17.07
N ASN A 225 -5.80 -7.96 -16.44
CA ASN A 225 -6.03 -8.54 -15.12
C ASN A 225 -6.78 -9.89 -15.17
N GLY A 226 -6.85 -10.51 -16.35
CA GLY A 226 -7.50 -11.81 -16.55
C GLY A 226 -6.63 -13.00 -16.15
N THR A 227 -7.26 -14.17 -16.13
CA THR A 227 -6.59 -15.45 -15.96
C THR A 227 -5.90 -15.89 -17.25
N ILE A 228 -4.89 -16.76 -17.14
CA ILE A 228 -4.16 -17.32 -18.28
C ILE A 228 -5.09 -18.12 -19.19
N GLY A 229 -6.10 -18.80 -18.64
CA GLY A 229 -7.12 -19.51 -19.38
C GLY A 229 -7.95 -18.57 -20.25
N GLU A 230 -8.46 -17.47 -19.68
CA GLU A 230 -9.24 -16.47 -20.42
C GLU A 230 -8.41 -15.81 -21.53
N ILE A 231 -7.15 -15.46 -21.24
CA ILE A 231 -6.23 -14.88 -22.23
C ILE A 231 -5.93 -15.89 -23.34
N TYR A 232 -5.63 -17.14 -22.97
CA TYR A 232 -5.36 -18.20 -23.95
C TYR A 232 -6.57 -18.42 -24.85
N GLU A 233 -7.76 -18.57 -24.25
CA GLU A 233 -8.99 -18.79 -24.99
C GLU A 233 -9.27 -17.64 -25.96
N LYS A 234 -9.13 -16.40 -25.51
CA LYS A 234 -9.37 -15.21 -26.35
C LYS A 234 -8.35 -15.07 -27.49
N TYR A 235 -7.06 -15.19 -27.18
CA TYR A 235 -5.98 -14.79 -28.09
C TYR A 235 -5.33 -15.93 -28.86
N MET A 236 -5.53 -17.19 -28.45
CA MET A 236 -4.93 -18.35 -29.14
C MET A 236 -5.97 -19.19 -29.86
N THR A 237 -7.12 -19.45 -29.23
CA THR A 237 -8.17 -20.30 -29.81
C THR A 237 -9.42 -19.54 -30.29
N GLY A 238 -9.58 -18.31 -29.84
CA GLY A 238 -10.75 -17.48 -30.11
C GLY A 238 -10.66 -16.68 -31.41
N ASP A 239 -11.52 -15.66 -31.51
CA ASP A 239 -11.62 -14.74 -32.64
C ASP A 239 -10.32 -13.99 -32.94
N MET A 240 -9.53 -13.67 -31.91
CA MET A 240 -8.24 -12.98 -32.05
C MET A 240 -7.09 -13.94 -32.41
N GLY A 241 -7.31 -15.26 -32.38
CA GLY A 241 -6.31 -16.29 -32.63
C GLY A 241 -5.59 -16.14 -33.98
N THR A 242 -6.30 -15.71 -35.02
CA THR A 242 -5.72 -15.51 -36.36
C THR A 242 -4.73 -14.35 -36.41
N PHE A 243 -4.91 -13.32 -35.57
CA PHE A 243 -4.03 -12.15 -35.53
C PHE A 243 -2.89 -12.33 -34.53
N TYR A 244 -3.15 -12.95 -33.37
CA TYR A 244 -2.17 -13.09 -32.28
C TYR A 244 -1.38 -14.39 -32.33
N GLY A 245 -1.97 -15.47 -32.84
CA GLY A 245 -1.29 -16.74 -33.04
C GLY A 245 -0.03 -16.56 -33.87
N ALA A 246 1.12 -16.99 -33.32
CA ALA A 246 2.36 -16.99 -34.07
C ALA A 246 2.15 -17.88 -35.32
N SER A 247 2.45 -17.36 -36.51
CA SER A 247 2.62 -18.21 -37.68
C SER A 247 3.72 -19.21 -37.33
N GLU A 248 3.35 -20.48 -37.12
CA GLU A 248 4.31 -21.50 -36.70
C GLU A 248 5.54 -21.41 -37.59
N PRO A 249 6.76 -21.27 -37.01
CA PRO A 249 7.96 -21.28 -37.83
C PRO A 249 7.95 -22.57 -38.63
N LYS A 250 7.98 -22.45 -39.96
CA LYS A 250 7.99 -23.57 -40.91
C LYS A 250 9.31 -24.35 -40.76
N GLY A 251 9.46 -25.09 -39.67
CA GLY A 251 10.68 -25.75 -39.25
C GLY A 251 10.36 -27.07 -38.56
N ARG A 252 10.79 -28.17 -39.17
CA ARG A 252 10.59 -29.56 -38.73
C ARG A 252 11.20 -29.79 -37.35
N ALA A 253 10.38 -30.02 -36.34
CA ALA A 253 10.78 -30.72 -35.13
C ALA A 253 9.71 -31.75 -34.78
N SER A 254 10.06 -33.03 -34.87
CA SER A 254 9.20 -34.20 -34.65
C SER A 254 9.06 -34.58 -33.16
N GLY A 255 9.08 -33.60 -32.26
CA GLY A 255 8.85 -33.79 -30.84
C GLY A 255 7.40 -33.48 -30.49
N ALA A 256 6.81 -34.24 -29.55
CA ALA A 256 5.49 -33.95 -29.00
C ALA A 256 5.48 -32.53 -28.41
N LYS A 257 4.82 -31.60 -29.11
CA LYS A 257 4.64 -30.22 -28.63
C LYS A 257 3.58 -30.23 -27.52
N PRO A 258 3.81 -29.58 -26.35
CA PRO A 258 2.75 -29.35 -25.39
C PRO A 258 1.60 -28.63 -26.08
N GLN A 259 0.39 -29.06 -25.75
CA GLN A 259 -0.84 -28.72 -26.47
C GLN A 259 -1.20 -27.23 -26.39
N PHE A 260 -0.85 -26.57 -25.28
CA PHE A 260 -1.15 -25.16 -25.04
C PHE A 260 0.13 -24.34 -24.87
N ARG A 261 0.39 -23.40 -25.79
CA ARG A 261 1.58 -22.54 -25.79
C ARG A 261 1.20 -21.08 -26.04
N MET A 262 1.82 -20.16 -25.30
CA MET A 262 1.80 -18.72 -25.58
C MET A 262 3.22 -18.18 -25.64
N HIS A 263 3.47 -17.29 -26.60
CA HIS A 263 4.71 -16.53 -26.69
C HIS A 263 4.41 -15.05 -26.45
N MET A 264 5.04 -14.50 -25.42
CA MET A 264 4.81 -13.16 -24.91
C MET A 264 6.14 -12.40 -24.81
N GLU A 265 6.03 -11.10 -24.66
CA GLU A 265 7.14 -10.15 -24.60
C GLU A 265 6.93 -9.24 -23.38
N LEU A 266 7.92 -9.16 -22.49
CA LEU A 266 7.95 -8.17 -21.42
C LEU A 266 8.64 -6.90 -21.94
N PHE A 267 7.86 -5.87 -22.23
CA PHE A 267 8.34 -4.58 -22.68
C PHE A 267 8.74 -3.72 -21.48
N ILE A 268 9.93 -3.13 -21.54
CA ILE A 268 10.48 -2.25 -20.51
C ILE A 268 10.59 -0.84 -21.09
N ASP A 269 9.93 0.14 -20.49
CA ASP A 269 10.09 1.55 -20.87
C ASP A 269 11.31 2.14 -20.17
N LYS A 270 12.48 2.02 -20.81
CA LYS A 270 13.73 2.54 -20.26
C LYS A 270 13.72 4.06 -20.16
N GLY A 271 13.05 4.75 -21.07
CA GLY A 271 12.96 6.22 -21.05
C GLY A 271 12.20 6.73 -19.84
N GLY A 272 11.08 6.08 -19.51
CA GLY A 272 10.33 6.34 -18.27
C GLY A 272 11.16 6.05 -17.02
N HIS A 273 11.78 4.87 -16.95
CA HIS A 273 12.61 4.45 -15.82
C HIS A 273 13.78 5.42 -15.55
N GLU A 274 14.49 5.84 -16.60
CA GLU A 274 15.61 6.78 -16.46
C GLU A 274 15.16 8.16 -15.95
N ALA A 275 13.99 8.63 -16.38
CA ALA A 275 13.43 9.90 -15.91
C ALA A 275 13.09 9.83 -14.41
N GLU A 276 12.45 8.75 -13.96
CA GLU A 276 12.15 8.53 -12.54
C GLU A 276 13.43 8.34 -11.70
N ALA A 277 14.41 7.60 -12.22
CA ALA A 277 15.71 7.44 -11.57
C ALA A 277 16.43 8.78 -11.40
N GLN A 278 16.38 9.65 -12.40
CA GLN A 278 16.94 10.99 -12.33
C GLN A 278 16.20 11.85 -11.31
N GLU A 279 14.87 11.84 -11.27
CA GLU A 279 14.10 12.57 -10.25
C GLU A 279 14.42 12.08 -8.83
N ALA A 280 14.50 10.76 -8.63
CA ALA A 280 14.89 10.16 -7.37
C ALA A 280 16.34 10.53 -6.96
N GLN A 281 17.25 10.67 -7.92
CA GLN A 281 18.63 11.12 -7.67
C GLN A 281 18.75 12.64 -7.47
N VAL A 282 17.95 13.46 -8.15
CA VAL A 282 17.91 14.92 -7.95
C VAL A 282 17.33 15.25 -6.58
N GLY A 283 16.38 14.46 -6.09
CA GLY A 283 15.97 14.49 -4.67
C GLY A 283 17.11 14.18 -3.69
N ARG A 284 18.18 13.51 -4.14
CA ARG A 284 19.35 13.11 -3.34
C ARG A 284 20.59 14.02 -3.51
N LYS A 285 20.65 14.90 -4.52
CA LYS A 285 21.78 15.83 -4.74
C LYS A 285 21.46 17.24 -4.26
N ARG A 286 21.70 17.49 -2.97
CA ARG A 286 22.01 18.81 -2.38
C ARG A 286 23.11 18.59 -1.33
N SER A 287 24.21 19.32 -1.20
CA SER A 287 24.77 20.49 -1.87
C SER A 287 26.28 20.29 -1.78
N ASN A 288 27.00 20.28 -2.91
CA ASN A 288 28.46 20.22 -2.91
C ASN A 288 28.98 21.63 -3.20
N THR A 289 29.02 22.46 -2.16
CA THR A 289 29.78 23.71 -2.18
C THR A 289 31.17 23.40 -1.66
N GLN A 290 32.18 23.61 -2.50
CA GLN A 290 33.59 23.43 -2.18
C GLN A 290 33.99 24.26 -0.95
N GLY A 291 34.45 23.58 0.09
CA GLY A 291 35.20 24.14 1.22
C GLY A 291 36.16 23.05 1.71
N GLY A 292 37.46 23.32 1.65
CA GLY A 292 38.51 22.32 1.80
C GLY A 292 38.72 21.79 3.21
N VAL A 293 39.48 20.68 3.24
CA VAL A 293 40.25 20.10 4.36
C VAL A 293 39.43 19.44 5.49
N SER A 294 39.29 18.12 5.42
CA SER A 294 40.06 17.14 6.23
C SER A 294 39.37 15.77 6.20
N GLU A 295 40.15 14.72 6.01
CA GLU A 295 39.70 13.34 5.81
C GLU A 295 39.15 12.70 7.10
N VAL A 296 37.88 12.28 7.09
CA VAL A 296 37.38 11.18 7.94
C VAL A 296 36.29 10.40 7.18
N PRO A 297 36.26 9.05 7.22
CA PRO A 297 35.35 8.25 6.40
C PRO A 297 33.95 8.17 7.01
N GLN A 298 32.96 8.81 6.38
CA GLN A 298 31.56 8.71 6.78
C GLN A 298 30.82 7.61 6.02
N LYS A 299 30.30 6.64 6.80
CA LYS A 299 29.39 5.58 6.36
C LYS A 299 28.04 6.18 5.90
N ARG A 300 27.62 5.75 4.71
CA ARG A 300 26.33 6.07 4.08
C ARG A 300 25.16 5.69 5.00
N ARG A 301 24.32 6.67 5.36
CA ARG A 301 22.98 6.47 5.94
C ARG A 301 21.92 6.66 4.86
N ALA A 302 20.99 5.72 4.78
CA ALA A 302 19.78 5.80 3.97
C ALA A 302 18.67 6.51 4.77
N ALA A 303 17.94 7.42 4.13
CA ALA A 303 16.69 7.97 4.67
C ALA A 303 15.71 8.39 3.57
N LEU A 304 14.53 7.76 3.63
CA LEU A 304 13.14 8.22 3.45
C LEU A 304 12.85 9.27 2.37
N GLY A 305 12.32 8.80 1.23
CA GLY A 305 11.67 9.62 0.20
C GLY A 305 10.14 9.61 0.33
N LEU A 306 9.49 10.60 -0.30
CA LEU A 306 8.05 10.68 -0.59
C LEU A 306 7.64 9.59 -1.60
N GLY A 307 7.94 8.33 -1.29
CA GLY A 307 7.55 7.19 -2.11
C GLY A 307 6.08 6.86 -1.88
N GLN A 308 5.47 6.16 -2.84
CA GLN A 308 4.32 5.32 -2.54
C GLN A 308 4.61 4.56 -1.22
N PRO A 309 3.63 4.42 -0.30
CA PRO A 309 3.84 3.63 0.91
C PRO A 309 4.34 2.25 0.47
N ALA A 310 5.61 1.97 0.75
CA ALA A 310 6.20 0.70 0.39
C ALA A 310 5.36 -0.38 1.08
N SER A 311 4.77 -1.27 0.30
CA SER A 311 3.94 -2.32 0.86
C SER A 311 4.74 -3.05 1.94
N MET A 312 4.29 -3.00 3.19
CA MET A 312 4.89 -3.77 4.29
C MET A 312 4.59 -5.26 4.18
N TYR A 313 3.81 -5.64 3.16
CA TYR A 313 3.62 -7.02 2.74
C TYR A 313 4.97 -7.59 2.29
N MET A 314 5.53 -8.49 3.10
CA MET A 314 6.66 -9.29 2.67
C MET A 314 6.14 -10.35 1.71
N ARG A 315 6.45 -10.19 0.43
CA ARG A 315 6.23 -11.26 -0.55
C ARG A 315 7.18 -12.40 -0.19
N SER A 316 6.68 -13.49 0.39
CA SER A 316 7.42 -14.75 0.39
C SER A 316 7.78 -15.06 -1.06
N GLN A 317 9.07 -15.29 -1.33
CA GLN A 317 9.47 -15.82 -2.63
C GLN A 317 8.70 -17.13 -2.81
N LEU A 318 7.78 -17.14 -3.77
CA LEU A 318 7.09 -18.37 -4.15
C LEU A 318 8.20 -19.39 -4.46
N PRO A 319 8.13 -20.62 -3.92
CA PRO A 319 8.95 -21.69 -4.44
C PRO A 319 8.79 -21.69 -5.97
N ALA A 320 9.92 -21.69 -6.69
CA ALA A 320 9.94 -21.70 -8.16
C ALA A 320 9.22 -22.92 -8.78
N ASN A 321 8.69 -23.82 -7.94
CA ASN A 321 7.71 -24.83 -8.26
C ASN A 321 6.37 -24.51 -7.57
N ILE A 322 5.46 -23.88 -8.31
CA ILE A 322 4.01 -24.14 -8.18
C ILE A 322 3.75 -25.52 -8.82
N GLY A 323 4.58 -26.52 -8.50
CA GLY A 323 4.24 -27.91 -8.72
C GLY A 323 3.29 -28.24 -7.58
N ARG A 324 2.10 -28.76 -7.91
CA ARG A 324 1.01 -29.14 -6.99
C ARG A 324 1.51 -29.19 -5.54
N THR A 325 1.32 -28.09 -4.81
CA THR A 325 1.58 -28.11 -3.37
C THR A 325 0.75 -29.23 -2.80
N ALA A 326 1.35 -30.06 -1.94
CA ALA A 326 0.62 -31.13 -1.30
C ALA A 326 -0.62 -30.53 -0.63
N SER A 327 -1.79 -31.04 -1.00
CA SER A 327 -3.07 -30.62 -0.45
C SER A 327 -3.67 -31.71 0.42
N GLU A 328 -4.47 -31.30 1.40
CA GLU A 328 -5.21 -32.18 2.29
C GLU A 328 -6.70 -31.98 2.06
N SER A 329 -7.46 -33.07 2.10
CA SER A 329 -8.91 -32.98 2.05
C SER A 329 -9.43 -32.49 3.39
N VAL A 330 -10.34 -31.51 3.35
CA VAL A 330 -10.98 -30.92 4.53
C VAL A 330 -12.49 -30.94 4.35
N ILE A 331 -13.22 -31.05 5.47
CA ILE A 331 -14.66 -30.81 5.54
C ILE A 331 -14.83 -29.52 6.33
N LEU A 332 -15.57 -28.57 5.80
CA LEU A 332 -15.72 -27.24 6.36
C LEU A 332 -17.18 -26.99 6.74
N GLN A 333 -17.44 -26.62 7.98
CA GLN A 333 -18.71 -26.05 8.41
C GLN A 333 -18.65 -24.54 8.23
N LYS A 334 -19.60 -23.95 7.50
CA LYS A 334 -19.60 -22.52 7.20
C LYS A 334 -20.40 -21.74 8.24
N ALA A 335 -19.84 -20.65 8.75
CA ALA A 335 -20.56 -19.71 9.60
C ALA A 335 -21.60 -18.91 8.80
N VAL A 336 -22.69 -18.51 9.46
CA VAL A 336 -23.68 -17.57 8.92
C VAL A 336 -23.35 -16.19 9.50
N THR A 337 -23.16 -15.22 8.61
CA THR A 337 -22.88 -13.83 8.99
C THR A 337 -23.92 -12.91 8.39
N ALA A 338 -24.55 -12.09 9.23
CA ALA A 338 -25.51 -11.07 8.84
C ALA A 338 -24.98 -9.69 9.20
N ILE A 339 -25.39 -8.68 8.41
CA ILE A 339 -25.14 -7.27 8.71
C ILE A 339 -26.49 -6.55 8.75
N SER A 340 -26.70 -5.75 9.79
CA SER A 340 -27.87 -4.88 9.90
C SER A 340 -27.77 -3.75 8.87
N GLU A 341 -28.77 -3.62 7.99
CA GLU A 341 -28.78 -2.56 6.97
C GLU A 341 -28.81 -1.16 7.59
N ASP A 342 -29.49 -1.02 8.74
CA ASP A 342 -29.70 0.26 9.42
C ASP A 342 -28.49 0.68 10.27
N THR A 343 -27.89 -0.27 11.00
CA THR A 343 -26.83 0.03 11.98
C THR A 343 -25.43 -0.34 11.51
N GLY A 344 -25.32 -1.20 10.49
CA GLY A 344 -24.03 -1.78 10.09
C GLY A 344 -23.47 -2.81 11.07
N GLU A 345 -24.24 -3.18 12.10
CA GLU A 345 -23.84 -4.18 13.09
C GLU A 345 -23.72 -5.57 12.44
N VAL A 346 -22.61 -6.25 12.72
CA VAL A 346 -22.28 -7.55 12.14
C VAL A 346 -22.45 -8.63 13.20
N SER A 347 -23.26 -9.64 12.90
CA SER A 347 -23.42 -10.83 13.75
C SER A 347 -22.95 -12.07 13.00
N THR A 348 -22.22 -12.94 13.69
CA THR A 348 -21.77 -14.23 13.17
C THR A 348 -22.26 -15.34 14.08
N MET A 349 -22.81 -16.39 13.49
CA MET A 349 -23.30 -17.56 14.20
C MET A 349 -22.84 -18.85 13.52
N TRP A 350 -22.72 -19.90 14.32
CA TRP A 350 -22.35 -21.25 13.90
C TRP A 350 -23.55 -22.18 14.10
N PRO A 351 -24.43 -22.36 13.10
CA PRO A 351 -25.60 -23.22 13.24
C PRO A 351 -25.20 -24.69 13.39
N ASP A 352 -25.83 -25.41 14.33
CA ASP A 352 -25.62 -26.85 14.51
C ASP A 352 -25.99 -27.68 13.26
N ASP A 353 -26.92 -27.16 12.44
CA ASP A 353 -27.39 -27.75 11.19
C ASP A 353 -26.70 -27.14 9.95
N ALA A 354 -25.62 -26.38 10.13
CA ALA A 354 -24.92 -25.75 9.03
C ALA A 354 -24.42 -26.78 8.02
N GLN A 355 -24.70 -26.53 6.74
CA GLN A 355 -24.22 -27.37 5.64
C GLN A 355 -22.69 -27.42 5.65
N THR A 356 -22.16 -28.63 5.64
CA THR A 356 -20.73 -28.84 5.45
C THR A 356 -20.39 -28.89 3.96
N VAL A 357 -19.21 -28.37 3.61
CA VAL A 357 -18.67 -28.39 2.26
C VAL A 357 -17.34 -29.14 2.26
N SER A 358 -17.13 -30.01 1.29
CA SER A 358 -15.85 -30.69 1.12
C SER A 358 -14.92 -29.84 0.27
N GLY A 359 -13.64 -29.81 0.64
CA GLY A 359 -12.62 -29.07 -0.07
C GLY A 359 -11.24 -29.69 0.04
N SER A 360 -10.26 -28.99 -0.51
CA SER A 360 -8.84 -29.30 -0.34
C SER A 360 -8.03 -28.06 -0.02
N ILE A 361 -7.24 -28.09 1.05
CA ILE A 361 -6.38 -26.99 1.49
C ILE A 361 -4.91 -27.33 1.22
N GLY A 362 -4.12 -26.36 0.74
CA GLY A 362 -2.69 -26.51 0.58
C GLY A 362 -1.96 -26.54 1.93
N ARG A 363 -1.09 -27.54 2.13
CA ARG A 363 -0.28 -27.69 3.36
C ARG A 363 0.60 -26.47 3.60
N GLU A 364 1.24 -25.99 2.55
CA GLU A 364 2.13 -24.84 2.63
C GLU A 364 1.36 -23.54 2.40
N SER A 365 1.69 -22.50 3.18
CA SER A 365 1.16 -21.16 2.96
C SER A 365 1.65 -20.61 1.61
N CYS A 366 0.74 -20.17 0.74
CA CYS A 366 1.09 -19.50 -0.52
C CYS A 366 1.50 -18.03 -0.31
N ALA A 367 1.10 -17.44 0.81
CA ALA A 367 1.53 -16.12 1.25
C ALA A 367 1.57 -16.04 2.78
N ARG A 368 2.43 -15.17 3.31
CA ARG A 368 2.56 -14.95 4.75
C ARG A 368 2.81 -13.47 5.04
N GLY A 369 1.90 -12.87 5.79
CA GLY A 369 2.04 -11.52 6.32
C GLY A 369 2.82 -11.52 7.64
N LYS A 370 2.73 -10.41 8.38
CA LYS A 370 3.32 -10.32 9.73
C LYS A 370 2.60 -11.19 10.75
N THR A 371 1.28 -11.29 10.64
CA THR A 371 0.41 -11.93 11.64
C THR A 371 -0.37 -13.13 11.09
N LYS A 372 -0.54 -13.21 9.76
CA LYS A 372 -1.39 -14.20 9.10
C LYS A 372 -0.68 -15.02 8.05
N ALA A 373 -1.04 -16.30 7.97
CA ALA A 373 -0.68 -17.20 6.89
C ALA A 373 -1.89 -17.35 5.96
N VAL A 374 -1.63 -17.44 4.66
CA VAL A 374 -2.64 -17.61 3.63
C VAL A 374 -2.39 -18.93 2.91
N HIS A 375 -3.41 -19.76 2.85
CA HIS A 375 -3.39 -21.07 2.21
C HIS A 375 -4.35 -21.08 1.03
N GLN A 376 -3.95 -21.77 -0.04
CA GLN A 376 -4.85 -21.99 -1.16
C GLN A 376 -5.89 -23.05 -0.76
N LEU A 377 -7.16 -22.74 -0.95
CA LEU A 377 -8.29 -23.62 -0.67
C LEU A 377 -9.09 -23.83 -1.95
N SER A 378 -9.55 -25.06 -2.19
CA SER A 378 -10.48 -25.39 -3.27
C SER A 378 -11.77 -25.94 -2.68
N ILE A 379 -12.92 -25.35 -3.04
CA ILE A 379 -14.26 -25.83 -2.67
C ILE A 379 -15.07 -25.90 -3.98
N ASP A 380 -15.66 -27.06 -4.29
CA ASP A 380 -16.45 -27.28 -5.50
C ASP A 380 -15.74 -26.85 -6.80
N GLY A 381 -14.43 -27.08 -6.87
CA GLY A 381 -13.58 -26.70 -8.01
C GLY A 381 -13.28 -25.20 -8.12
N LYS A 382 -13.77 -24.37 -7.20
CA LYS A 382 -13.46 -22.94 -7.12
C LYS A 382 -12.32 -22.69 -6.15
N LEU A 383 -11.44 -21.76 -6.50
CA LEU A 383 -10.30 -21.40 -5.67
C LEU A 383 -10.58 -20.24 -4.75
N TYR A 384 -10.13 -20.41 -3.52
CA TYR A 384 -10.23 -19.49 -2.40
C TYR A 384 -8.86 -19.32 -1.72
N MET A 385 -8.80 -18.31 -0.87
CA MET A 385 -7.69 -18.03 0.04
C MET A 385 -8.21 -18.17 1.47
N ALA A 386 -7.70 -19.17 2.19
CA ALA A 386 -7.98 -19.40 3.60
C ALA A 386 -6.90 -18.72 4.44
N LYS A 387 -7.30 -17.79 5.30
CA LYS A 387 -6.40 -17.06 6.20
C LYS A 387 -6.57 -17.53 7.63
N ARG A 388 -5.45 -17.58 8.35
CA ARG A 388 -5.41 -17.76 9.80
C ARG A 388 -4.34 -16.90 10.43
N PHE A 389 -4.49 -16.58 11.71
CA PHE A 389 -3.43 -15.98 12.51
C PHE A 389 -2.42 -17.03 12.93
N PHE A 390 -1.13 -16.71 12.82
CA PHE A 390 -0.04 -17.49 13.41
C PHE A 390 0.71 -16.72 14.50
N THR A 391 0.51 -15.40 14.59
CA THR A 391 0.99 -14.55 15.67
C THR A 391 0.13 -13.30 15.79
N VAL A 392 -0.18 -12.90 17.02
CA VAL A 392 -1.00 -11.70 17.34
C VAL A 392 -0.22 -10.68 18.19
N SER A 393 0.82 -11.14 18.89
CA SER A 393 1.72 -10.32 19.72
C SER A 393 3.14 -10.29 19.15
N LYS A 394 4.01 -9.43 19.70
CA LYS A 394 5.42 -9.32 19.25
C LYS A 394 6.31 -10.46 19.75
N GLU A 395 5.83 -11.27 20.71
CA GLU A 395 6.69 -12.12 21.54
C GLU A 395 6.78 -13.59 21.09
N GLY A 396 6.36 -13.88 19.86
CA GLY A 396 6.48 -15.24 19.30
C GLY A 396 5.55 -16.25 19.95
N GLU A 397 4.54 -15.78 20.67
CA GLU A 397 3.46 -16.62 21.21
C GLU A 397 2.70 -17.29 20.06
N ILE A 398 2.41 -18.58 20.27
CA ILE A 398 1.59 -19.38 19.36
C ILE A 398 0.14 -19.02 19.62
N VAL A 399 -0.58 -18.68 18.55
CA VAL A 399 -2.01 -18.34 18.60
C VAL A 399 -2.81 -19.62 18.82
N THR A 400 -3.61 -19.66 19.88
CA THR A 400 -4.53 -20.77 20.16
C THR A 400 -5.70 -20.80 19.17
N GLY A 401 -6.40 -21.93 19.07
CA GLY A 401 -7.61 -22.04 18.22
C GLY A 401 -8.69 -20.99 18.56
N ALA A 402 -8.90 -20.70 19.85
CA ALA A 402 -9.87 -19.71 20.33
C ALA A 402 -9.45 -18.28 19.97
N GLU A 403 -8.19 -17.90 20.19
CA GLU A 403 -7.67 -16.58 19.81
C GLU A 403 -7.74 -16.37 18.29
N ASN A 404 -7.36 -17.39 17.51
CA ASN A 404 -7.45 -17.33 16.05
C ASN A 404 -8.90 -17.06 15.62
N THR A 405 -9.87 -17.79 16.19
CA THR A 405 -11.29 -17.60 15.90
C THR A 405 -11.74 -16.18 16.22
N TYR A 406 -11.46 -15.69 17.43
CA TYR A 406 -11.79 -14.34 17.86
C TYR A 406 -11.25 -13.25 16.92
N TYR A 407 -9.96 -13.31 16.57
CA TYR A 407 -9.38 -12.30 15.69
C TYR A 407 -9.84 -12.41 14.22
N LEU A 408 -10.18 -13.60 13.74
CA LEU A 408 -10.78 -13.78 12.42
C LEU A 408 -12.22 -13.25 12.37
N GLU A 409 -12.98 -13.37 13.46
CA GLU A 409 -14.30 -12.73 13.60
C GLU A 409 -14.19 -11.22 13.51
N LEU A 410 -13.26 -10.59 14.25
CA LEU A 410 -13.01 -9.15 14.14
C LEU A 410 -12.59 -8.74 12.72
N GLU A 411 -11.79 -9.54 12.02
CA GLU A 411 -11.43 -9.27 10.63
C GLU A 411 -12.62 -9.36 9.67
N LEU A 412 -13.51 -10.34 9.88
CA LEU A 412 -14.75 -10.44 9.12
C LEU A 412 -15.68 -9.25 9.39
N VAL A 413 -15.81 -8.82 10.65
CA VAL A 413 -16.56 -7.61 11.03
C VAL A 413 -16.03 -6.41 10.25
N ARG A 414 -14.71 -6.17 10.26
CA ARG A 414 -14.09 -5.05 9.50
C ARG A 414 -14.37 -5.13 8.01
N LEU A 415 -14.31 -6.31 7.39
CA LEU A 415 -14.64 -6.49 5.97
C LEU A 415 -16.11 -6.18 5.67
N LYS A 416 -17.03 -6.62 6.54
CA LYS A 416 -18.46 -6.36 6.40
C LYS A 416 -18.82 -4.90 6.63
N SER A 417 -18.25 -4.26 7.64
CA SER A 417 -18.38 -2.82 7.85
C SER A 417 -17.81 -2.02 6.67
N LEU A 418 -16.68 -2.46 6.07
CA LEU A 418 -16.09 -1.79 4.91
C LEU A 418 -17.04 -1.81 3.71
N GLU A 419 -17.68 -2.96 3.45
CA GLU A 419 -18.68 -3.13 2.39
C GLU A 419 -19.88 -2.20 2.62
N TRP A 420 -20.46 -2.23 3.82
CA TRP A 420 -21.62 -1.41 4.19
C TRP A 420 -21.33 0.10 4.09
N PHE A 421 -20.23 0.57 4.68
CA PHE A 421 -19.86 1.99 4.56
C PHE A 421 -19.58 2.40 3.12
N LEU A 422 -18.97 1.52 2.31
CA LEU A 422 -18.69 1.81 0.91
C LEU A 422 -19.98 2.03 0.11
N ASP A 423 -21.01 1.23 0.37
CA ASP A 423 -22.31 1.37 -0.27
C ASP A 423 -23.02 2.66 0.17
N LEU A 424 -22.98 3.00 1.46
CA LEU A 424 -23.51 4.27 1.96
C LEU A 424 -22.78 5.48 1.36
N PHE A 425 -21.45 5.41 1.24
CA PHE A 425 -20.64 6.44 0.58
C PHE A 425 -21.06 6.62 -0.88
N LYS A 426 -21.15 5.53 -1.64
CA LYS A 426 -21.58 5.55 -3.05
C LYS A 426 -22.97 6.13 -3.21
N ALA A 427 -23.91 5.74 -2.34
CA ALA A 427 -25.27 6.27 -2.35
C ALA A 427 -25.29 7.78 -2.06
N SER A 428 -24.53 8.24 -1.07
CA SER A 428 -24.39 9.66 -0.72
C SER A 428 -23.77 10.48 -1.85
N ALA A 429 -22.69 9.99 -2.46
CA ALA A 429 -22.03 10.64 -3.59
C ALA A 429 -22.95 10.71 -4.82
N SER A 430 -23.65 9.62 -5.13
CA SER A 430 -24.60 9.55 -6.26
C SER A 430 -25.77 10.50 -6.08
N LYS A 431 -26.35 10.58 -4.86
CA LYS A 431 -27.43 11.52 -4.53
C LYS A 431 -27.04 12.99 -4.75
N LYS A 432 -25.75 13.31 -4.59
CA LYS A 432 -25.18 14.65 -4.82
C LYS A 432 -24.58 14.83 -6.21
N ASN A 433 -24.71 13.85 -7.11
CA ASN A 433 -24.10 13.84 -8.45
C ASN A 433 -22.57 14.08 -8.41
N ILE A 434 -21.90 13.53 -7.40
CA ILE A 434 -20.44 13.63 -7.26
C ILE A 434 -19.82 12.48 -8.05
N GLU A 435 -18.82 12.78 -8.88
CA GLU A 435 -18.07 11.75 -9.58
C GLU A 435 -17.10 11.04 -8.64
N TYR A 436 -17.09 9.71 -8.67
CA TYR A 436 -16.18 8.86 -7.89
C TYR A 436 -15.72 7.65 -8.73
N ALA A 437 -14.74 6.90 -8.24
CA ALA A 437 -14.39 5.59 -8.80
C ALA A 437 -15.49 4.56 -8.45
N SER A 438 -16.34 4.21 -9.40
CA SER A 438 -17.49 3.32 -9.17
C SER A 438 -17.15 1.84 -9.14
N ASN A 439 -16.03 1.46 -9.76
CA ASN A 439 -15.50 0.10 -9.86
C ASN A 439 -14.70 -0.34 -8.62
N LEU A 440 -15.20 0.03 -7.43
CA LEU A 440 -14.66 -0.36 -6.13
C LEU A 440 -15.60 -1.40 -5.51
N VAL A 441 -15.08 -2.56 -5.13
CA VAL A 441 -15.86 -3.59 -4.42
C VAL A 441 -15.04 -4.13 -3.25
N VAL A 442 -15.70 -4.63 -2.23
CA VAL A 442 -15.03 -5.36 -1.13
C VAL A 442 -15.06 -6.84 -1.45
N THR A 443 -13.99 -7.57 -1.13
CA THR A 443 -13.99 -9.03 -1.31
C THR A 443 -15.10 -9.65 -0.46
N PRO A 444 -15.94 -10.54 -1.01
CA PRO A 444 -16.80 -11.33 -0.17
C PRO A 444 -15.91 -12.24 0.70
N ALA A 445 -16.30 -12.42 1.96
CA ALA A 445 -15.61 -13.26 2.91
C ALA A 445 -16.60 -13.98 3.82
N PHE A 446 -16.18 -15.12 4.36
CA PHE A 446 -16.92 -15.88 5.36
C PHE A 446 -15.95 -16.66 6.25
N LEU A 447 -16.41 -17.04 7.44
CA LEU A 447 -15.69 -17.98 8.29
C LEU A 447 -16.11 -19.41 8.00
N ALA A 448 -15.15 -20.33 8.09
CA ALA A 448 -15.45 -21.75 8.14
C ALA A 448 -14.53 -22.46 9.13
N CYS A 449 -15.09 -23.46 9.82
CA CYS A 449 -14.39 -24.31 10.77
C CYS A 449 -14.16 -25.69 10.14
N GLU A 450 -12.98 -26.27 10.32
CA GLU A 450 -12.73 -27.66 9.95
C GLU A 450 -13.51 -28.62 10.85
N VAL A 451 -14.22 -29.55 10.22
CA VAL A 451 -14.97 -30.60 10.92
C VAL A 451 -14.09 -31.84 11.04
N GLY A 452 -13.83 -32.26 12.28
CA GLY A 452 -13.03 -33.45 12.59
C GLY A 452 -11.60 -33.08 13.00
N MET A 453 -10.61 -33.78 12.44
CA MET A 453 -9.20 -33.51 12.73
C MET A 453 -8.70 -32.32 11.92
N SER A 454 -8.14 -31.33 12.61
CA SER A 454 -7.50 -30.16 12.01
C SER A 454 -6.39 -30.58 11.04
N SER A 455 -6.40 -29.94 9.86
CA SER A 455 -5.40 -30.13 8.81
C SER A 455 -4.03 -29.66 9.27
N SER A 456 -2.98 -30.20 8.66
CA SER A 456 -1.60 -29.76 8.93
C SER A 456 -1.36 -28.29 8.55
N ALA A 457 -2.17 -27.73 7.66
CA ALA A 457 -2.11 -26.31 7.29
C ALA A 457 -2.45 -25.37 8.46
N SER A 458 -3.27 -25.84 9.40
CA SER A 458 -3.65 -25.06 10.59
C SER A 458 -2.50 -24.84 11.56
N ASP A 459 -1.48 -25.72 11.55
CA ASP A 459 -0.46 -25.85 12.60
C ASP A 459 -1.03 -25.88 14.03
N LEU A 460 -2.31 -26.23 14.21
CA LEU A 460 -2.99 -26.32 15.50
C LEU A 460 -2.95 -27.76 16.03
N GLY A 461 -3.13 -27.91 17.35
CA GLY A 461 -3.24 -29.23 17.97
C GLY A 461 -4.48 -29.99 17.48
N PRO A 462 -4.51 -31.33 17.56
CA PRO A 462 -5.65 -32.14 17.10
C PRO A 462 -6.94 -31.93 17.90
N ALA A 463 -6.86 -31.26 19.06
CA ALA A 463 -8.01 -30.93 19.91
C ALA A 463 -8.49 -29.48 19.71
N GLU A 464 -7.81 -28.68 18.89
CA GLU A 464 -8.16 -27.29 18.65
C GLU A 464 -8.91 -27.14 17.33
N GLU A 465 -9.94 -26.29 17.34
CA GLU A 465 -10.72 -25.96 16.16
C GLU A 465 -9.92 -25.09 15.18
N ALA A 466 -9.82 -25.54 13.93
CA ALA A 466 -9.21 -24.77 12.85
C ALA A 466 -10.24 -23.92 12.12
N VAL A 467 -10.37 -22.66 12.55
CA VAL A 467 -11.20 -21.65 11.88
C VAL A 467 -10.40 -20.85 10.86
N TRP A 468 -11.01 -20.59 9.71
CA TRP A 468 -10.43 -19.90 8.57
C TRP A 468 -11.30 -18.72 8.13
N LEU A 469 -10.68 -17.58 7.82
CA LEU A 469 -11.33 -16.54 7.02
C LEU A 469 -11.09 -16.82 5.53
N ILE A 470 -12.18 -17.10 4.82
CA ILE A 470 -12.14 -17.54 3.43
C ILE A 470 -12.60 -16.43 2.50
N GLU A 471 -11.76 -16.06 1.54
CA GLU A 471 -12.03 -15.10 0.48
C GLU A 471 -11.84 -15.77 -0.90
N PRO A 472 -12.52 -15.33 -1.98
CA PRO A 472 -12.18 -15.77 -3.32
C PRO A 472 -10.71 -15.53 -3.67
N ARG A 473 -10.12 -16.43 -4.45
CA ARG A 473 -8.77 -16.21 -4.96
C ARG A 473 -8.73 -14.98 -5.85
N ARG A 474 -7.84 -14.05 -5.50
CA ARG A 474 -7.50 -12.84 -6.25
C ARG A 474 -6.09 -12.91 -6.83
N THR A 475 -5.76 -11.96 -7.69
CA THR A 475 -4.35 -11.73 -8.06
C THR A 475 -3.51 -11.40 -6.83
N MET A 476 -2.26 -11.87 -6.82
CA MET A 476 -1.28 -11.52 -5.78
C MET A 476 -0.74 -10.09 -5.90
N SER A 477 -1.08 -9.36 -6.97
CA SER A 477 -0.69 -7.96 -7.13
C SER A 477 -1.56 -7.08 -6.25
N VAL A 478 -0.94 -6.39 -5.30
CA VAL A 478 -1.61 -5.56 -4.30
C VAL A 478 -1.15 -4.13 -4.41
N THR A 479 -2.10 -3.20 -4.48
CA THR A 479 -1.87 -1.76 -4.37
C THR A 479 -2.34 -1.29 -3.00
N LYS A 480 -1.42 -0.68 -2.24
CA LYS A 480 -1.69 -0.10 -0.93
C LYS A 480 -2.01 1.39 -1.04
N TYR A 481 -3.17 1.81 -0.54
CA TYR A 481 -3.69 3.18 -0.67
C TYR A 481 -3.43 4.02 0.57
N CYS A 482 -3.53 3.43 1.76
CA CYS A 482 -2.99 3.95 3.01
C CYS A 482 -2.33 2.80 3.78
N GLY A 483 -1.48 3.12 4.75
CA GLY A 483 -0.95 2.18 5.74
C GLY A 483 -1.66 2.27 7.07
N THR A 484 -1.17 1.53 8.05
CA THR A 484 -1.70 1.55 9.42
C THR A 484 -1.65 2.96 10.00
N MET A 485 -0.49 3.64 9.92
CA MET A 485 -0.29 5.00 10.47
C MET A 485 0.08 6.03 9.39
N GLU A 486 -0.24 5.73 8.12
CA GLU A 486 0.18 6.56 6.98
C GLU A 486 -1.00 6.77 6.01
N TYR A 487 -1.40 8.02 5.83
CA TYR A 487 -2.54 8.42 5.00
C TYR A 487 -2.04 9.35 3.89
N PRO A 488 -1.35 8.81 2.86
CA PRO A 488 -0.69 9.62 1.85
C PRO A 488 -1.71 10.37 0.98
N ARG A 489 -1.32 11.56 0.52
CA ARG A 489 -2.11 12.31 -0.45
C ARG A 489 -1.98 11.66 -1.82
N ARG A 490 -3.11 11.17 -2.35
CA ARG A 490 -3.22 10.64 -3.71
C ARG A 490 -3.79 11.70 -4.65
N SER A 491 -3.38 11.64 -5.91
CA SER A 491 -3.91 12.49 -7.00
C SER A 491 -4.70 11.69 -8.03
N ASP A 492 -4.54 10.37 -8.06
CA ASP A 492 -5.28 9.49 -8.96
C ASP A 492 -6.75 9.34 -8.51
N LYS A 493 -7.68 9.13 -9.46
CA LYS A 493 -9.13 9.08 -9.20
C LYS A 493 -9.50 8.06 -8.12
N ILE A 494 -8.88 6.89 -8.13
CA ILE A 494 -9.13 5.83 -7.14
C ILE A 494 -8.64 6.27 -5.76
N GLY A 495 -7.39 6.73 -5.65
CA GLY A 495 -6.82 7.18 -4.39
C GLY A 495 -7.54 8.39 -3.80
N VAL A 496 -7.98 9.33 -4.63
CA VAL A 496 -8.82 10.47 -4.20
C VAL A 496 -10.20 10.00 -3.71
N THR A 497 -10.80 9.01 -4.39
CA THR A 497 -12.07 8.39 -3.97
C THR A 497 -11.92 7.68 -2.64
N LEU A 498 -10.91 6.82 -2.48
CA LEU A 498 -10.65 6.07 -1.24
C LEU A 498 -10.31 7.01 -0.08
N SER A 499 -9.53 8.07 -0.32
CA SER A 499 -9.26 9.08 0.71
C SER A 499 -10.53 9.79 1.19
N ALA A 500 -11.43 10.14 0.26
CA ALA A 500 -12.73 10.72 0.61
C ALA A 500 -13.68 9.73 1.29
N PHE A 501 -13.62 8.46 0.89
CA PHE A 501 -14.34 7.38 1.55
C PHE A 501 -13.89 7.19 3.01
N LEU A 502 -12.58 7.22 3.30
CA LEU A 502 -12.09 7.17 4.68
C LEU A 502 -12.59 8.34 5.54
N HIS A 503 -12.66 9.54 4.97
CA HIS A 503 -13.27 10.70 5.65
C HIS A 503 -14.78 10.50 5.83
N TYR A 504 -15.49 9.96 4.83
CA TYR A 504 -16.91 9.62 4.96
C TYR A 504 -17.13 8.67 6.14
N VAL A 505 -16.33 7.61 6.26
CA VAL A 505 -16.40 6.64 7.36
C VAL A 505 -16.22 7.34 8.70
N PHE A 506 -15.16 8.13 8.86
CA PHE A 506 -14.90 8.90 10.07
C PHE A 506 -16.05 9.85 10.45
N TRP A 507 -16.64 10.52 9.46
CA TRP A 507 -17.78 11.41 9.69
C TRP A 507 -19.07 10.63 10.04
N ALA A 508 -19.34 9.54 9.32
CA ALA A 508 -20.54 8.72 9.49
C ALA A 508 -20.53 7.95 10.81
N SER A 509 -19.35 7.58 11.30
CA SER A 509 -19.15 6.97 12.62
C SER A 509 -19.08 7.98 13.77
N GLN A 510 -19.44 9.24 13.54
CA GLN A 510 -19.37 10.31 14.55
C GLN A 510 -17.99 10.47 15.18
N GLU A 511 -16.95 10.32 14.37
CA GLU A 511 -15.54 10.44 14.77
C GLU A 511 -14.99 9.30 15.64
N GLU A 512 -15.72 8.17 15.76
CA GLU A 512 -15.32 7.05 16.61
C GLU A 512 -14.50 5.97 15.89
N PHE A 513 -14.54 5.97 14.56
CA PHE A 513 -14.00 4.88 13.75
C PHE A 513 -13.44 5.37 12.42
N VAL A 514 -12.25 4.89 12.03
CA VAL A 514 -11.69 5.09 10.69
C VAL A 514 -10.96 3.84 10.20
N PHE A 515 -11.10 3.51 8.91
CA PHE A 515 -10.29 2.43 8.33
C PHE A 515 -8.86 2.88 8.06
N SER A 516 -7.94 1.93 8.21
CA SER A 516 -6.52 2.05 7.92
C SER A 516 -6.05 0.85 7.08
N ASP A 517 -4.82 0.93 6.57
CA ASP A 517 -4.23 -0.10 5.71
C ASP A 517 -5.11 -0.55 4.53
N ILE A 518 -5.84 0.39 3.93
CA ILE A 518 -6.65 0.11 2.75
C ILE A 518 -5.75 -0.31 1.61
N GLN A 519 -5.99 -1.52 1.12
CA GLN A 519 -5.31 -2.11 -0.01
C GLN A 519 -6.30 -2.85 -0.91
N GLY A 520 -5.91 -3.06 -2.15
CA GLY A 520 -6.75 -3.78 -3.09
C GLY A 520 -5.98 -4.37 -4.26
N SER A 521 -6.67 -5.23 -4.99
CA SER A 521 -6.17 -5.91 -6.17
C SER A 521 -7.08 -5.60 -7.35
N ARG A 522 -6.50 -5.22 -8.49
CA ARG A 522 -7.27 -5.03 -9.72
C ARG A 522 -7.55 -6.37 -10.37
N MET A 523 -8.80 -6.60 -10.72
CA MET A 523 -9.27 -7.84 -11.33
C MET A 523 -10.29 -7.52 -12.40
N ASN A 524 -10.34 -8.35 -13.45
CA ASN A 524 -11.49 -8.34 -14.33
C ASN A 524 -12.66 -9.05 -13.65
N VAL A 525 -13.71 -8.31 -13.32
CA VAL A 525 -14.96 -8.87 -12.81
C VAL A 525 -16.03 -8.64 -13.88
N ARG A 526 -16.40 -9.72 -14.58
CA ARG A 526 -17.44 -9.70 -15.64
C ARG A 526 -17.17 -8.67 -16.75
N GLY A 527 -15.92 -8.57 -17.20
CA GLY A 527 -15.50 -7.65 -18.25
C GLY A 527 -15.12 -6.24 -17.75
N VAL A 528 -15.22 -5.97 -16.45
CA VAL A 528 -14.94 -4.64 -15.88
C VAL A 528 -13.69 -4.69 -15.02
N ASP A 529 -12.70 -3.83 -15.32
CA ASP A 529 -11.54 -3.63 -14.43
C ASP A 529 -12.04 -3.08 -13.10
N THR A 530 -11.93 -3.89 -12.05
CA THR A 530 -12.52 -3.64 -10.74
C THR A 530 -11.44 -3.73 -9.69
N LEU A 531 -11.38 -2.75 -8.79
CA LEU A 531 -10.53 -2.82 -7.62
C LEU A 531 -11.27 -3.54 -6.49
N ILE A 532 -10.78 -4.73 -6.13
CA ILE A 532 -11.27 -5.50 -4.99
C ILE A 532 -10.46 -5.12 -3.76
N LEU A 533 -11.12 -4.46 -2.79
CA LEU A 533 -10.57 -4.12 -1.48
C LEU A 533 -10.64 -5.33 -0.55
N PHE A 534 -9.61 -5.54 0.24
CA PHE A 534 -9.54 -6.66 1.18
C PHE A 534 -8.59 -6.35 2.33
N ASP A 535 -8.69 -7.14 3.40
CA ASP A 535 -7.82 -7.06 4.58
C ASP A 535 -7.63 -5.61 5.12
N PRO A 536 -8.74 -4.89 5.42
CA PRO A 536 -8.64 -3.59 6.05
C PRO A 536 -8.22 -3.73 7.51
N MET A 537 -7.53 -2.72 8.01
CA MET A 537 -7.43 -2.45 9.44
C MET A 537 -8.33 -1.28 9.81
N SER A 538 -8.51 -1.04 11.10
CA SER A 538 -9.27 0.11 11.59
C SER A 538 -8.66 0.67 12.86
N HIS A 539 -9.03 1.90 13.16
CA HIS A 539 -8.81 2.54 14.43
C HIS A 539 -10.15 2.90 15.06
N THR A 540 -10.34 2.47 16.29
CA THR A 540 -11.50 2.82 17.13
C THR A 540 -11.07 3.72 18.27
N VAL A 541 -11.99 4.35 18.98
CA VAL A 541 -11.64 5.08 20.21
C VAL A 541 -11.09 4.13 21.28
N ASP A 542 -11.69 2.94 21.40
CA ASP A 542 -11.42 1.96 22.46
C ASP A 542 -10.30 0.96 22.11
N ALA A 543 -9.73 1.05 20.90
CA ALA A 543 -8.69 0.16 20.39
C ALA A 543 -9.08 -1.33 20.35
N ASP A 544 -10.34 -1.63 20.11
CA ASP A 544 -10.92 -2.97 20.22
C ASP A 544 -11.25 -3.64 18.87
N SER A 545 -10.98 -2.98 17.74
CA SER A 545 -11.29 -3.54 16.41
C SER A 545 -10.35 -4.65 15.93
N GLY A 546 -9.46 -5.13 16.80
CA GLY A 546 -8.55 -6.26 16.57
C GLY A 546 -7.09 -5.87 16.32
N VAL A 547 -6.29 -6.82 15.84
CA VAL A 547 -4.84 -6.62 15.64
C VAL A 547 -4.57 -5.43 14.72
N GLY A 548 -3.70 -4.52 15.16
CA GLY A 548 -3.30 -3.32 14.42
C GLY A 548 -4.17 -2.08 14.68
N ASP A 549 -5.11 -2.17 15.62
CA ASP A 549 -5.83 -1.00 16.12
C ASP A 549 -4.93 -0.16 17.03
N HIS A 550 -4.70 1.10 16.65
CA HIS A 550 -3.90 2.08 17.39
C HIS A 550 -4.78 3.06 18.19
N GLY A 551 -6.06 2.75 18.34
CA GLY A 551 -6.98 3.53 19.14
C GLY A 551 -7.12 4.98 18.65
N SER A 552 -7.29 5.86 19.62
CA SER A 552 -7.28 7.32 19.42
C SER A 552 -5.99 7.85 18.77
N GLU A 553 -4.83 7.22 18.96
CA GLU A 553 -3.57 7.65 18.30
C GLU A 553 -3.67 7.50 16.77
N GLY A 554 -4.24 6.37 16.32
CA GLY A 554 -4.49 6.11 14.91
C GLY A 554 -5.48 7.11 14.30
N ILE A 555 -6.55 7.44 15.02
CA ILE A 555 -7.55 8.44 14.62
C ILE A 555 -6.92 9.84 14.52
N GLU A 556 -6.15 10.27 15.52
CA GLU A 556 -5.48 11.57 15.48
C GLU A 556 -4.43 11.65 14.37
N THR A 557 -3.75 10.53 14.09
CA THR A 557 -2.84 10.42 12.95
C THR A 557 -3.57 10.59 11.63
N PHE A 558 -4.75 9.97 11.46
CA PHE A 558 -5.61 10.19 10.30
C PHE A 558 -6.00 11.67 10.16
N LYS A 559 -6.50 12.30 11.23
CA LYS A 559 -6.90 13.72 11.23
C LYS A 559 -5.75 14.65 10.85
N ALA A 560 -4.55 14.38 11.37
CA ALA A 560 -3.36 15.19 11.12
C ALA A 560 -2.87 15.08 9.66
N GLN A 561 -2.97 13.89 9.05
CA GLN A 561 -2.44 13.61 7.71
C GLN A 561 -3.46 13.81 6.58
N HIS A 562 -4.75 13.57 6.85
CA HIS A 562 -5.80 13.70 5.85
C HIS A 562 -5.89 15.13 5.32
N ARG A 563 -6.08 15.26 4.01
CA ARG A 563 -6.34 16.54 3.34
C ARG A 563 -7.58 16.37 2.49
N CYS A 564 -8.60 17.17 2.78
CA CYS A 564 -9.86 17.11 2.05
C CYS A 564 -9.61 17.25 0.55
N SER A 565 -10.13 16.30 -0.22
CA SER A 565 -10.19 16.41 -1.67
C SER A 565 -11.45 17.17 -2.10
N HIS A 566 -11.59 17.38 -3.41
CA HIS A 566 -12.82 17.95 -3.96
C HIS A 566 -14.05 17.07 -3.65
N ILE A 567 -13.89 15.74 -3.56
CA ILE A 567 -14.99 14.83 -3.19
C ILE A 567 -15.42 15.10 -1.73
N CYS A 568 -14.47 15.24 -0.79
CA CYS A 568 -14.78 15.57 0.61
C CYS A 568 -15.56 16.89 0.72
N GLN A 569 -15.11 17.91 -0.01
CA GLN A 569 -15.72 19.24 -0.02
C GLN A 569 -17.14 19.21 -0.58
N LEU A 570 -17.36 18.50 -1.69
CA LEU A 570 -18.69 18.32 -2.29
C LEU A 570 -19.64 17.50 -1.40
N LEU A 571 -19.10 16.55 -0.64
CA LEU A 571 -19.85 15.83 0.39
C LEU A 571 -20.18 16.70 1.61
N GLY A 572 -19.57 17.89 1.75
CA GLY A 572 -19.84 18.85 2.81
C GLY A 572 -19.07 18.56 4.10
N PHE A 573 -17.98 17.80 4.03
CA PHE A 573 -17.16 17.50 5.19
C PHE A 573 -16.35 18.71 5.61
N LYS A 574 -16.27 18.93 6.93
CA LYS A 574 -15.43 19.99 7.50
C LYS A 574 -13.97 19.57 7.37
N GLU A 575 -13.12 20.50 6.98
CA GLU A 575 -11.68 20.27 7.04
C GLU A 575 -11.23 20.16 8.50
N PHE A 576 -10.36 19.20 8.79
CA PHE A 576 -9.77 19.07 10.11
C PHE A 576 -8.98 20.33 10.42
N ARG A 577 -9.40 21.05 11.47
CA ARG A 577 -8.59 22.13 12.01
C ARG A 577 -7.36 21.49 12.62
N VAL A 578 -6.25 21.52 11.91
CA VAL A 578 -4.95 21.24 12.52
C VAL A 578 -4.77 22.36 13.53
N SER A 579 -5.03 22.07 14.81
CA SER A 579 -4.70 22.95 15.90
C SER A 579 -3.23 23.25 15.76
N THR A 580 -2.89 24.41 15.19
CA THR A 580 -1.54 24.92 15.18
C THR A 580 -1.23 25.10 16.65
N VAL A 581 -0.59 24.09 17.27
CA VAL A 581 -0.16 24.14 18.65
C VAL A 581 0.77 25.35 18.68
N SER A 582 0.23 26.48 19.13
CA SER A 582 0.96 27.71 19.29
C SER A 582 1.99 27.38 20.34
N SER A 583 3.19 27.03 19.90
CA SER A 583 4.35 26.75 20.72
C SER A 583 4.64 28.02 21.51
N LYS A 584 3.96 28.17 22.65
CA LYS A 584 4.24 29.20 23.65
C LYS A 584 5.65 28.92 24.09
N LYS A 585 6.55 29.78 23.60
CA LYS A 585 7.95 29.88 24.00
C LYS A 585 7.96 29.87 25.54
N PRO A 586 8.50 28.84 26.21
CA PRO A 586 8.56 28.85 27.66
C PRO A 586 9.39 30.08 28.06
N ALA A 587 8.79 30.96 28.87
CA ALA A 587 9.49 32.09 29.44
C ALA A 587 10.68 31.55 30.25
N ALA A 588 11.89 31.90 29.83
CA ALA A 588 13.12 31.51 30.50
C ALA A 588 13.08 32.05 31.95
N LYS A 589 12.85 31.15 32.90
CA LYS A 589 13.19 31.42 34.31
C LYS A 589 14.66 31.05 34.49
N ASN A 590 15.48 32.08 34.73
CA ASN A 590 16.81 31.92 35.29
C ASN A 590 16.65 31.23 36.65
N VAL A 591 17.23 30.04 36.79
CA VAL A 591 17.41 29.38 38.07
C VAL A 591 18.92 29.29 38.26
N ASP A 592 19.45 30.20 39.08
CA ASP A 592 20.72 30.05 39.74
C ASP A 592 20.55 28.95 40.80
N THR A 593 21.40 27.93 40.75
CA THR A 593 21.48 26.86 41.75
C THR A 593 22.83 26.96 42.44
N GLU A 594 22.80 27.35 43.71
CA GLU A 594 23.82 27.07 44.71
C GLU A 594 23.24 26.07 45.73
N ASP A 595 24.11 25.13 46.11
CA ASP A 595 24.28 24.41 47.38
C ASP A 595 23.21 23.47 47.97
N GLU A 596 23.66 22.21 48.06
CA GLU A 596 23.75 21.34 49.24
C GLU A 596 22.59 21.33 50.25
N ASN A 597 21.93 20.17 50.39
CA ASN A 597 21.96 19.47 51.68
C ASN A 597 21.49 18.02 51.56
N GLU A 598 22.34 17.12 52.03
CA GLU A 598 22.00 15.76 52.44
C GLU A 598 21.15 15.81 53.72
N ALA A 599 20.05 15.08 53.76
CA ALA A 599 19.41 14.69 55.02
C ALA A 599 18.65 13.36 54.83
N GLU A 600 19.12 12.38 55.59
CA GLU A 600 18.49 11.11 55.93
C GLU A 600 17.11 11.33 56.57
N VAL A 601 16.09 10.52 56.19
CA VAL A 601 14.89 10.20 56.99
C VAL A 601 14.41 8.82 56.48
N GLU A 602 14.77 7.75 57.19
CA GLU A 602 13.94 7.00 58.16
C GLU A 602 12.80 6.18 57.54
N GLU A 603 12.86 4.90 57.88
CA GLU A 603 11.89 3.84 57.66
C GLU A 603 10.59 4.15 58.41
N GLU A 604 9.44 3.99 57.76
CA GLU A 604 8.18 3.71 58.47
C GLU A 604 7.43 2.58 57.77
N GLU A 605 7.29 1.49 58.51
CA GLU A 605 6.38 0.37 58.28
C GLU A 605 4.92 0.81 58.52
N ALA A 606 4.02 0.38 57.65
CA ALA A 606 2.59 0.23 57.91
C ALA A 606 2.13 -0.91 56.99
N ASP A 607 1.87 -2.13 57.42
CA ASP A 607 0.97 -2.66 58.46
C ASP A 607 -0.52 -2.34 58.25
N ASN A 608 -1.29 -3.44 58.18
CA ASN A 608 -2.73 -3.66 58.23
C ASN A 608 -3.61 -3.39 57.00
N GLY A 609 -4.26 -4.48 56.56
CA GLY A 609 -5.51 -4.39 55.80
C GLY A 609 -6.08 -5.68 55.22
N ASP A 610 -6.06 -6.81 55.93
CA ASP A 610 -6.81 -8.02 55.56
C ASP A 610 -8.33 -7.74 55.61
N GLY A 611 -8.95 -7.66 54.42
CA GLY A 611 -10.38 -7.49 54.22
C GLY A 611 -11.02 -8.81 53.76
N ASP A 612 -11.50 -9.57 54.74
CA ASP A 612 -12.21 -10.85 54.61
C ASP A 612 -13.57 -10.66 53.90
N ALA A 613 -13.68 -11.15 52.66
CA ALA A 613 -14.91 -11.09 51.85
C ALA A 613 -15.68 -12.42 51.94
N ARG A 614 -16.75 -12.43 52.74
CA ARG A 614 -17.78 -13.49 52.76
C ARG A 614 -18.50 -13.59 51.41
N PRO A 615 -18.76 -14.80 50.89
CA PRO A 615 -19.68 -14.99 49.77
C PRO A 615 -21.16 -14.90 50.23
N PRO A 616 -22.09 -14.45 49.36
CA PRO A 616 -23.51 -14.41 49.66
C PRO A 616 -24.13 -15.82 49.59
N GLN A 617 -24.97 -16.12 50.57
CA GLN A 617 -25.85 -17.28 50.59
C GLN A 617 -26.90 -17.15 49.47
N THR A 618 -27.08 -18.22 48.71
CA THR A 618 -28.22 -18.43 47.83
C THR A 618 -29.35 -19.05 48.65
N ASP A 619 -30.48 -18.37 48.74
CA ASP A 619 -31.73 -18.95 49.22
C ASP A 619 -32.34 -19.78 48.07
N ASP A 620 -32.49 -21.07 48.33
CA ASP A 620 -33.37 -21.97 47.60
C ASP A 620 -34.83 -21.60 47.93
N GLU A 621 -35.62 -21.24 46.92
CA GLU A 621 -37.08 -21.34 46.98
C GLU A 621 -37.55 -22.36 45.93
N ASP A 622 -38.17 -23.41 46.46
CA ASP A 622 -38.95 -24.43 45.76
C ASP A 622 -40.16 -23.79 45.02
N GLU A 623 -40.35 -24.16 43.75
CA GLU A 623 -41.64 -24.59 43.18
C GLU A 623 -41.48 -25.37 41.87
#